data_AF-A0A365NYX1-F1
#
_entry.id   AF-A0A365NYX1-F1
#
_cell.length_a   1.000
_cell.length_b   1.000
_cell.length_c   1.000
_cell.angle_alpha   90.00
_cell.angle_beta   90.00
_cell.angle_gamma   90.00
#
_symmetry.space_group_name_H-M   'P 1'
#
loop_
_entity.id
_entity.type
_entity.pdbx_description
1 polymer ?
#
loop_
_entity_poly.entity_id
_entity_poly.type
_entity_poly.pdbx_seq_one_letter_code
_entity_poly.pdbx_strand_id
1 'polypeptide(L)'
;MHLKRIVKFESLKTEQNMRVLFFLFLCYSMISCKFDKSDLQNSTWKIYQKSSNDFGDVISFKNMDVKNDTIFFNNEPIYLIVEYRNRYFMDKFITIKSLNTQNIATYINK
;
A
#
# COMPACT_ATOMS: atom_id res chain seq x y z
N MET A 1 22.90 31.05 44.76
CA MET A 1 23.35 30.41 43.49
C MET A 1 22.57 29.12 43.13
N HIS A 2 21.82 28.50 44.06
CA HIS A 2 21.15 27.21 43.82
C HIS A 2 19.85 27.26 42.99
N LEU A 3 19.00 28.30 43.12
CA LEU A 3 17.72 28.36 42.39
C LEU A 3 17.88 28.38 40.85
N LYS A 4 18.89 29.06 40.31
CA LYS A 4 19.12 29.14 38.85
C LYS A 4 19.44 27.78 38.21
N ARG A 5 19.99 26.82 38.97
CA ARG A 5 20.29 25.48 38.45
C ARG A 5 19.04 24.60 38.33
N ILE A 6 18.08 24.75 39.23
CA ILE A 6 16.85 23.95 39.25
C ILE A 6 15.95 24.32 38.08
N VAL A 7 15.73 25.63 37.85
CA VAL A 7 14.91 26.14 36.73
C VAL A 7 15.47 25.71 35.37
N LYS A 8 16.80 25.67 35.23
CA LYS A 8 17.46 25.25 33.98
C LYS A 8 17.34 23.74 33.72
N PHE A 9 17.22 22.92 34.77
CA PHE A 9 17.06 21.47 34.65
C PHE A 9 15.63 21.09 34.22
N GLU A 10 14.62 21.78 34.75
CA GLU A 10 13.21 21.57 34.38
C GLU A 10 12.93 22.03 32.94
N SER A 11 13.52 23.13 32.48
CA SER A 11 13.37 23.57 31.09
C SER A 11 13.97 22.58 30.09
N LEU A 12 15.14 22.01 30.40
CA LEU A 12 15.81 21.00 29.56
C LEU A 12 15.03 19.68 29.47
N LYS A 13 14.43 19.24 30.59
CA LYS A 13 13.57 18.03 30.61
C LYS A 13 12.31 18.22 29.77
N THR A 14 11.73 19.43 29.81
CA THR A 14 10.53 19.77 29.04
C THR A 14 10.81 19.84 27.54
N GLU A 15 11.95 20.41 27.13
CA GLU A 15 12.39 20.39 25.73
C GLU A 15 12.65 18.97 25.20
N GLN A 16 13.26 18.09 26.00
CA GLN A 16 13.49 16.70 25.59
C GLN A 16 12.18 15.93 25.39
N ASN A 17 11.21 16.09 26.29
CA ASN A 17 9.90 15.45 26.17
C ASN A 17 9.13 15.93 24.92
N MET A 18 9.20 17.23 24.61
CA MET A 18 8.59 17.80 23.40
C MET A 18 9.22 17.27 22.10
N ARG A 19 10.55 17.07 22.09
CA ARG A 19 11.26 16.47 20.95
C ARG A 19 10.84 15.02 20.72
N VAL A 20 10.72 14.22 21.78
CA VAL A 20 10.27 12.81 21.67
C VAL A 20 8.83 12.74 21.15
N LEU A 21 7.94 13.61 21.64
CA LEU A 21 6.56 13.66 21.17
C LEU A 21 6.45 14.02 19.68
N PHE A 22 7.28 14.96 19.22
CA PHE A 22 7.35 15.37 17.81
C PHE A 22 7.87 14.23 16.91
N PHE A 23 8.88 13.48 17.36
CA PHE A 23 9.36 12.29 16.64
C PHE A 23 8.29 11.19 16.54
N LEU A 24 7.52 10.95 17.61
CA LEU A 24 6.42 9.98 17.59
C LEU A 24 5.30 10.40 16.60
N PHE A 25 4.97 11.69 16.54
CA PHE A 25 4.01 12.22 15.57
C PHE A 25 4.49 12.05 14.11
N LEU A 26 5.77 12.32 13.85
CA LEU A 26 6.37 12.12 12.53
C LEU A 26 6.35 10.64 12.11
N CYS A 27 6.68 9.72 13.02
CA CYS A 27 6.58 8.29 12.74
C CYS A 27 5.16 7.84 12.40
N TYR A 28 4.13 8.41 13.06
CA TYR A 28 2.72 8.10 12.77
C TYR A 28 2.30 8.59 11.37
N SER A 29 2.84 9.71 10.92
CA SER A 29 2.52 10.29 9.61
C SER A 29 3.07 9.50 8.42
N MET A 30 4.15 8.74 8.63
CA MET A 30 4.83 7.97 7.58
C MET A 30 4.13 6.66 7.21
N ILE A 31 3.10 6.22 7.94
CA ILE A 31 2.47 4.90 7.75
C ILE A 31 1.36 4.95 6.67
N SER A 32 0.96 6.13 6.17
CA SER A 32 -0.17 6.23 5.23
C SER A 32 0.24 6.11 3.75
N CYS A 33 0.79 4.97 3.33
CA CYS A 33 0.73 4.58 1.92
C CYS A 33 -0.67 4.02 1.63
N LYS A 34 -1.63 4.91 1.36
CA LYS A 34 -3.00 4.49 0.99
C LYS A 34 -3.01 4.07 -0.48
N PHE A 35 -3.13 2.77 -0.71
CA PHE A 35 -3.53 2.23 -2.02
C PHE A 35 -4.95 2.72 -2.34
N ASP A 36 -5.11 3.48 -3.43
CA ASP A 36 -6.42 3.95 -3.85
C ASP A 36 -7.17 2.82 -4.57
N LYS A 37 -8.12 2.20 -3.87
CA LYS A 37 -8.95 1.11 -4.42
C LYS A 37 -9.79 1.55 -5.63
N SER A 38 -10.13 2.84 -5.70
CA SER A 38 -11.00 3.36 -6.77
C SER A 38 -10.33 3.27 -8.14
N ASP A 39 -9.00 3.44 -8.19
CA ASP A 39 -8.19 3.29 -9.39
C ASP A 39 -8.20 1.87 -9.95
N LEU A 40 -8.30 0.88 -9.07
CA LEU A 40 -8.32 -0.52 -9.46
C LEU A 40 -9.69 -0.91 -10.05
N GLN A 41 -10.77 -0.47 -9.43
CA GLN A 41 -12.15 -0.87 -9.77
C GLN A 41 -12.69 -0.21 -11.04
N ASN A 42 -12.22 1.00 -11.36
CA ASN A 42 -12.72 1.79 -12.50
C ASN A 42 -11.97 1.55 -13.82
N SER A 43 -11.10 0.54 -13.88
CA SER A 43 -10.20 0.35 -15.02
C SER A 43 -10.19 -1.07 -15.57
N THR A 44 -9.86 -1.16 -16.85
CA THR A 44 -9.63 -2.41 -17.56
C THR A 44 -8.12 -2.61 -17.72
N TRP A 45 -7.63 -3.72 -17.21
CA TRP A 45 -6.21 -4.02 -17.13
C TRP A 45 -5.84 -5.06 -18.18
N LYS A 46 -4.82 -4.77 -19.00
CA LYS A 46 -4.36 -5.66 -20.08
C LYS A 46 -3.17 -6.48 -19.61
N ILE A 47 -3.08 -7.72 -20.05
CA ILE A 47 -1.95 -8.59 -19.70
C ILE A 47 -0.64 -7.98 -20.21
N TYR A 48 0.36 -7.95 -19.34
CA TYR A 48 1.72 -7.49 -19.68
C TYR A 48 2.71 -8.66 -19.67
N GLN A 49 2.64 -9.50 -18.63
CA GLN A 49 3.51 -10.66 -18.48
C GLN A 49 2.77 -11.75 -17.69
N LYS A 50 2.92 -13.02 -18.05
CA LYS A 50 2.33 -14.15 -17.30
C LYS A 50 3.29 -15.33 -17.24
N SER A 51 3.27 -16.06 -16.12
CA SER A 51 4.01 -17.31 -15.97
C SER A 51 3.28 -18.51 -16.59
N SER A 52 2.00 -18.36 -16.92
CA SER A 52 1.11 -19.44 -17.35
C SER A 52 -0.10 -18.90 -18.14
N ASN A 53 -0.78 -19.77 -18.88
CA ASN A 53 -1.94 -19.45 -19.72
C ASN A 53 -3.29 -19.47 -18.99
N ASP A 54 -3.29 -19.76 -17.68
CA ASP A 54 -4.48 -19.67 -16.80
C ASP A 54 -4.98 -18.23 -16.60
N PHE A 55 -4.16 -17.23 -16.95
CA PHE A 55 -4.54 -15.83 -16.94
C PHE A 55 -5.07 -15.38 -18.30
N GLY A 56 -6.28 -14.79 -18.28
CA GLY A 56 -6.89 -14.12 -19.42
C GLY A 56 -6.14 -12.84 -19.82
N ASP A 57 -6.32 -12.44 -21.07
CA ASP A 57 -5.61 -11.29 -21.67
C ASP A 57 -6.04 -9.95 -21.11
N VAL A 58 -7.24 -9.89 -20.51
CA VAL A 58 -7.80 -8.69 -19.91
C VAL A 58 -8.46 -9.07 -18.58
N ILE A 59 -8.29 -8.21 -17.57
CA ILE A 59 -8.97 -8.33 -16.28
C ILE A 59 -9.63 -7.01 -15.90
N SER A 60 -10.81 -7.09 -15.30
CA SER A 60 -11.50 -5.94 -14.69
C SER A 60 -11.86 -6.31 -13.26
N PHE A 61 -11.57 -5.40 -12.33
CA PHE A 61 -11.87 -5.58 -10.91
C PHE A 61 -13.21 -4.97 -10.50
N LYS A 62 -14.06 -4.56 -11.46
CA LYS A 62 -15.34 -3.87 -11.20
C LYS A 62 -16.30 -4.67 -10.31
N ASN A 63 -16.32 -6.00 -10.48
CA ASN A 63 -17.17 -6.91 -9.71
C ASN A 63 -16.35 -7.75 -8.71
N MET A 64 -15.20 -7.24 -8.29
CA MET A 64 -14.30 -7.91 -7.35
C MET A 64 -14.09 -7.05 -6.12
N ASP A 65 -14.07 -7.70 -4.96
CA ASP A 65 -13.78 -7.04 -3.70
C ASP A 65 -12.30 -7.15 -3.40
N VAL A 66 -11.67 -6.03 -3.05
CA VAL A 66 -10.27 -6.03 -2.59
C VAL A 66 -10.23 -5.75 -1.09
N LYS A 67 -9.79 -6.74 -0.32
CA LYS A 67 -9.62 -6.67 1.14
C LYS A 67 -8.16 -6.96 1.45
N ASN A 68 -7.48 -5.97 2.04
CA ASN A 68 -6.02 -5.95 2.17
C ASN A 68 -5.37 -6.18 0.79
N ASP A 69 -4.50 -7.18 0.68
CA ASP A 69 -3.83 -7.55 -0.57
C ASP A 69 -4.54 -8.70 -1.29
N THR A 70 -5.73 -9.11 -0.86
CA THR A 70 -6.45 -10.24 -1.47
C THR A 70 -7.65 -9.75 -2.27
N ILE A 71 -7.81 -10.33 -3.47
CA ILE A 71 -8.91 -10.09 -4.40
C ILE A 71 -9.91 -11.23 -4.29
N PHE A 72 -11.16 -10.87 -4.06
CA PHE A 72 -12.28 -11.78 -3.88
C PHE A 72 -13.26 -11.66 -5.05
N PHE A 73 -13.79 -12.80 -5.47
CA PHE A 73 -14.90 -12.88 -6.41
C PHE A 73 -15.98 -13.77 -5.81
N ASN A 74 -17.22 -13.29 -5.71
CA ASN A 74 -18.31 -13.98 -5.02
C ASN A 74 -17.94 -14.48 -3.60
N ASN A 75 -17.27 -13.62 -2.82
CA ASN A 75 -16.73 -13.92 -1.48
C ASN A 75 -15.62 -14.98 -1.41
N GLU A 76 -15.17 -15.53 -2.54
CA GLU A 76 -14.04 -16.45 -2.59
C GLU A 76 -12.73 -15.72 -2.92
N PRO A 77 -11.64 -15.96 -2.17
CA PRO A 77 -10.34 -15.37 -2.47
C PRO A 77 -9.74 -16.05 -3.71
N ILE A 78 -9.48 -15.28 -4.76
CA ILE A 78 -8.98 -15.81 -6.04
C ILE A 78 -7.55 -15.39 -6.35
N TYR A 79 -7.17 -14.17 -5.96
CA TYR A 79 -5.84 -13.63 -6.23
C TYR A 79 -5.24 -12.93 -5.01
N LEU A 80 -3.92 -12.95 -4.92
CA LEU A 80 -3.13 -12.12 -4.02
C LEU A 80 -2.40 -11.05 -4.85
N ILE A 81 -2.52 -9.80 -4.45
CA ILE A 81 -1.75 -8.67 -4.99
C ILE A 81 -0.33 -8.79 -4.42
N VAL A 82 0.62 -9.04 -5.31
CA VAL A 82 2.05 -9.17 -4.96
C VAL A 82 2.73 -7.81 -5.03
N GLU A 83 2.37 -7.01 -6.03
CA GLU A 83 3.01 -5.73 -6.29
C GLU A 83 2.03 -4.79 -6.98
N TYR A 84 2.09 -3.52 -6.60
CA TYR A 84 1.45 -2.44 -7.31
C TYR A 84 2.45 -1.30 -7.51
N ARG A 85 2.67 -0.92 -8.76
CA ARG A 85 3.63 0.14 -9.11
C ARG A 85 3.02 1.10 -10.12
N ASN A 86 3.35 2.38 -9.97
CA ASN A 86 2.95 3.44 -10.90
C ASN A 86 4.21 4.00 -11.55
N ARG A 87 4.28 4.03 -12.88
CA ARG A 87 5.40 4.66 -13.60
C ARG A 87 5.06 6.11 -13.86
N TYR A 88 5.63 6.98 -13.03
CA TYR A 88 5.69 8.44 -13.03
C TYR A 88 4.45 9.23 -13.49
N PHE A 89 3.74 8.92 -14.59
CA PHE A 89 2.55 9.66 -15.03
C PHE A 89 1.47 8.92 -15.85
N MET A 90 1.63 7.65 -16.27
CA MET A 90 0.64 7.02 -17.18
C MET A 90 0.37 5.54 -16.89
N ASP A 91 1.43 4.72 -16.83
CA ASP A 91 1.25 3.28 -16.74
C ASP A 91 1.18 2.81 -15.28
N LYS A 92 0.05 2.23 -14.90
CA LYS A 92 -0.11 1.49 -13.64
C LYS A 92 0.12 0.01 -13.91
N PHE A 93 0.89 -0.66 -13.06
CA PHE A 93 1.09 -2.10 -13.12
C PHE A 93 0.61 -2.75 -11.85
N ILE A 94 -0.06 -3.90 -12.00
CA ILE A 94 -0.44 -4.76 -10.89
C ILE A 94 0.04 -6.18 -11.16
N THR A 95 0.80 -6.72 -10.22
CA THR A 95 1.24 -8.12 -10.23
C THR A 95 0.35 -8.89 -9.28
N ILE A 96 -0.39 -9.87 -9.81
CA ILE A 96 -1.27 -10.75 -9.05
C ILE A 96 -0.79 -12.19 -9.09
N LYS A 97 -1.03 -12.93 -8.01
CA LYS A 97 -0.76 -14.35 -7.87
C LYS A 97 -2.07 -15.10 -7.69
N SER A 98 -2.31 -16.12 -8.50
CA SER A 98 -3.43 -17.05 -8.35
C SER A 98 -3.29 -17.84 -7.06
N LEU A 99 -4.33 -17.85 -6.22
CA LEU A 99 -4.33 -18.66 -5.00
C LEU A 99 -4.51 -20.15 -5.31
N ASN A 100 -5.19 -20.49 -6.41
CA ASN A 100 -5.43 -21.86 -6.83
C ASN A 100 -4.19 -22.50 -7.50
N THR A 101 -3.57 -21.79 -8.42
CA THR A 101 -2.47 -22.34 -9.25
C THR A 101 -1.09 -21.86 -8.81
N GLN A 102 -1.00 -20.88 -7.91
CA GLN A 102 0.25 -20.23 -7.47
C GLN A 102 1.00 -19.48 -8.59
N ASN A 103 0.47 -19.45 -9.81
CA ASN A 103 1.02 -18.72 -10.95
C ASN A 103 0.88 -17.21 -10.77
N ILE A 104 1.67 -16.45 -11.52
CA ILE A 104 1.74 -14.99 -11.40
C ILE A 104 1.47 -14.35 -12.77
N ALA A 105 0.73 -13.25 -12.76
CA ALA A 105 0.56 -12.38 -13.91
C ALA A 105 0.69 -10.91 -13.52
N THR A 106 1.32 -10.15 -14.40
CA THR A 106 1.40 -8.70 -14.35
C THR A 106 0.46 -8.13 -15.38
N TYR A 107 -0.41 -7.22 -14.96
CA TYR A 107 -1.28 -6.45 -15.83
C TYR A 107 -0.86 -4.98 -15.84
N ILE A 108 -1.14 -4.31 -16.96
CA ILE A 108 -0.91 -2.89 -17.18
C ILE A 108 -2.22 -2.16 -17.48
N ASN A 109 -2.36 -0.97 -16.91
CA ASN A 109 -3.41 -0.02 -17.19
C ASN A 109 -2.76 1.29 -17.64
N LYS A 110 -3.17 1.81 -18.79
CA LYS A 110 -2.58 2.97 -19.47
C LYS A 110 -3.59 4.11 -19.51
#